data_AF-A0A7C2YKW5-F1
#
_entry.id   AF-A0A7C2YKW5-F1
#
_cell.length_a   1.000
_cell.length_b   1.000
_cell.length_c   1.000
_cell.angle_alpha   90.00
_cell.angle_beta   90.00
_cell.angle_gamma   90.00
#
_symmetry.space_group_name_H-M   'P 1'
#
loop_
_entity.id
_entity.type
_entity.pdbx_description
1 polymer ?
#
loop_
_entity_poly.entity_id
_entity_poly.type
_entity_poly.pdbx_seq_one_letter_code
_entity_poly.pdbx_strand_id
1 'polypeptide(L)'
;MGRFFFAGMPARGVAAGRFCLHASETLALPASAALGTRASRPLSRLARKNLPLQGNPTDGAIINSERAIGTRPASGATGILFPMASYRLSQLAELVQGVVRGDADLTITEVGGLDDVPAGGLTFAEDARRLQDALQTPAAAILTKPTLELPAGSGKAFLLHPHPRLAWAKLLALYSPFQHPPAGVHPTVVMGDGCDLGDEVCLMPYVVLGNGVRIGHRVRVYPFCYIGDECDIGDDTVLYPHVVLMPRVQVGKRVIIHPGAVIGGDGYGYVQHEGVHHKIPQIGRVVIEDDVEIGCNTTIDRAATGETRIGKGTKIDNLVQVAHNVQVGEHCLLVSQVGIAGSSTLGHHVILAGQVGVKDHVQIGDNVVVGAQGGVSKNLPPNGVYWGTPAIPHREWLQVLAHLYKLPELAKRVDELEKRLRER
;
A
#
# COMPACT_ATOMS: atom_id res chain seq x y z
N MET A 1 -38.81 -15.87 20.63
CA MET A 1 -39.14 -16.39 21.99
C MET A 1 -38.32 -17.65 22.21
N GLY A 2 -37.59 -17.77 23.32
CA GLY A 2 -36.89 -19.01 23.70
C GLY A 2 -35.37 -18.89 23.76
N ARG A 3 -34.85 -18.33 24.86
CA ARG A 3 -33.45 -18.46 25.32
C ARG A 3 -33.23 -19.91 25.78
N PHE A 4 -32.07 -20.50 25.51
CA PHE A 4 -31.61 -21.70 26.22
C PHE A 4 -30.26 -21.45 26.89
N PHE A 5 -30.27 -21.65 28.21
CA PHE A 5 -29.17 -21.57 29.16
C PHE A 5 -28.26 -22.81 29.03
N PHE A 6 -26.95 -22.59 29.13
CA PHE A 6 -25.98 -23.63 29.51
C PHE A 6 -26.02 -23.85 31.02
N ALA A 7 -26.15 -25.09 31.47
CA ALA A 7 -25.85 -25.52 32.83
C ALA A 7 -25.21 -26.91 32.78
N GLY A 8 -24.10 -27.07 33.50
CA GLY A 8 -23.18 -28.19 33.41
C GLY A 8 -23.58 -29.47 34.16
N MET A 9 -22.98 -30.57 33.68
CA MET A 9 -22.37 -31.74 34.37
C MET A 9 -23.01 -32.32 35.65
N PRO A 10 -23.01 -33.67 35.81
CA PRO A 10 -21.77 -34.35 36.22
C PRO A 10 -21.50 -35.75 35.62
N ALA A 11 -20.23 -36.15 35.79
CA ALA A 11 -19.60 -37.40 35.35
C ALA A 11 -20.14 -38.67 36.05
N ARG A 12 -20.17 -39.79 35.32
CA ARG A 12 -19.95 -41.18 35.78
C ARG A 12 -19.42 -42.02 34.61
N GLY A 13 -18.44 -42.86 34.89
CA GLY A 13 -17.61 -43.52 33.87
C GLY A 13 -17.87 -45.00 33.58
N VAL A 14 -17.00 -45.47 32.69
CA VAL A 14 -16.47 -46.83 32.45
C VAL A 14 -17.39 -47.88 31.80
N ALA A 15 -17.03 -48.26 30.56
CA ALA A 15 -16.85 -49.66 30.16
C ALA A 15 -15.94 -49.78 28.92
N ALA A 16 -15.07 -50.77 28.97
CA ALA A 16 -14.00 -51.10 28.03
C ALA A 16 -14.48 -51.71 26.70
N GLY A 17 -13.66 -51.53 25.64
CA GLY A 17 -13.70 -52.33 24.42
C GLY A 17 -12.35 -52.26 23.70
N ARG A 18 -11.56 -53.34 23.79
CA ARG A 18 -10.27 -53.56 23.10
C ARG A 18 -10.50 -54.05 21.67
N PHE A 19 -9.65 -53.67 20.71
CA PHE A 19 -9.07 -54.51 19.63
C PHE A 19 -7.90 -53.73 18.97
N CYS A 20 -6.63 -54.02 19.31
CA CYS A 20 -5.56 -54.66 18.49
C CYS A 20 -5.39 -54.10 17.06
N LEU A 21 -4.35 -53.29 16.79
CA LEU A 21 -2.95 -53.62 16.43
C LEU A 21 -2.74 -53.85 14.92
N HIS A 22 -2.06 -52.90 14.26
CA HIS A 22 -0.94 -53.18 13.36
C HIS A 22 0.04 -52.00 13.36
N ALA A 23 1.31 -52.34 13.56
CA ALA A 23 2.47 -51.46 13.66
C ALA A 23 3.45 -51.80 12.55
N SER A 24 4.12 -50.77 12.01
CA SER A 24 5.40 -50.83 11.28
C SER A 24 5.75 -49.39 10.89
N GLU A 25 6.94 -48.82 11.05
CA GLU A 25 8.18 -49.19 11.69
C GLU A 25 8.95 -47.85 11.82
N THR A 26 9.67 -47.68 12.93
CA THR A 26 10.44 -46.48 13.27
C THR A 26 11.87 -46.61 12.73
N LEU A 27 12.42 -45.54 12.16
CA LEU A 27 13.87 -45.37 12.00
C LEU A 27 14.27 -44.02 12.59
N ALA A 28 14.96 -44.06 13.73
CA ALA A 28 15.54 -42.93 14.43
C ALA A 28 17.00 -43.24 14.73
N LEU A 29 17.90 -42.26 14.57
CA LEU A 29 19.22 -42.13 15.21
C LEU A 29 19.75 -40.68 14.96
N PRO A 30 20.65 -40.11 15.78
CA PRO A 30 20.49 -39.78 17.19
C PRO A 30 20.89 -38.32 17.53
N ALA A 31 20.59 -37.87 18.75
CA ALA A 31 21.01 -36.60 19.32
C ALA A 31 22.17 -36.77 20.35
N SER A 32 23.13 -35.86 20.32
CA SER A 32 23.98 -35.40 21.44
C SER A 32 24.49 -34.00 21.06
N ALA A 33 24.68 -32.99 21.92
CA ALA A 33 24.82 -32.94 23.37
C ALA A 33 24.39 -31.55 23.89
N ALA A 34 24.04 -31.52 25.18
CA ALA A 34 23.55 -30.37 25.94
C ALA A 34 24.69 -29.52 26.55
N LEU A 35 24.37 -28.26 26.88
CA LEU A 35 24.85 -27.39 27.99
C LEU A 35 24.30 -25.97 27.71
N GLY A 36 23.66 -25.21 28.59
CA GLY A 36 23.32 -25.32 29.99
C GLY A 36 22.36 -24.18 30.37
N THR A 37 21.61 -24.41 31.44
CA THR A 37 20.53 -23.61 32.01
C THR A 37 20.96 -22.27 32.63
N ARG A 38 20.12 -21.23 32.53
CA ARG A 38 19.72 -20.39 33.70
C ARG A 38 18.51 -19.51 33.39
N ALA A 39 17.49 -19.62 34.25
CA ALA A 39 16.30 -18.79 34.28
C ALA A 39 16.46 -17.65 35.30
N SER A 40 15.91 -16.46 35.03
CA SER A 40 15.36 -15.56 36.06
C SER A 40 14.44 -14.48 35.48
N ARG A 41 13.32 -14.29 36.18
CA ARG A 41 12.13 -13.43 35.95
C ARG A 41 12.38 -11.90 35.96
N PRO A 42 11.38 -11.07 35.58
CA PRO A 42 11.56 -9.66 35.22
C PRO A 42 11.50 -8.70 36.42
N LEU A 43 12.16 -7.55 36.31
CA LEU A 43 12.10 -6.46 37.31
C LEU A 43 11.29 -5.27 36.79
N SER A 44 10.32 -4.89 37.59
CA SER A 44 9.43 -3.73 37.48
C SER A 44 10.08 -2.43 38.00
N ARG A 45 9.66 -1.30 37.39
CA ARG A 45 9.56 0.09 37.91
C ARG A 45 10.53 0.53 39.01
N LEU A 46 11.35 1.55 38.73
CA LEU A 46 11.65 2.62 39.68
C LEU A 46 12.10 3.90 38.96
N ALA A 47 11.86 5.01 39.66
CA ALA A 47 11.59 6.34 39.14
C ALA A 47 12.83 7.21 38.88
N ARG A 48 12.58 8.26 38.08
CA ARG A 48 13.43 9.44 37.82
C ARG A 48 14.09 10.02 39.08
N LYS A 49 15.35 10.42 38.95
CA LYS A 49 15.92 11.64 39.58
C LYS A 49 17.06 12.19 38.69
N ASN A 50 17.01 13.50 38.46
CA ASN A 50 17.94 14.31 37.67
C ASN A 50 19.18 14.74 38.49
N LEU A 51 20.17 15.27 37.74
CA LEU A 51 21.33 16.14 38.08
C LEU A 51 22.71 15.45 38.26
N PRO A 52 23.83 16.14 37.96
CA PRO A 52 24.18 16.89 36.74
C PRO A 52 25.63 16.58 36.25
N LEU A 53 25.95 17.04 35.03
CA LEU A 53 27.29 16.99 34.42
C LEU A 53 28.22 18.08 34.97
N GLN A 54 29.47 17.74 35.35
CA GLN A 54 30.59 18.69 35.47
C GLN A 54 31.96 17.97 35.35
N GLY A 55 32.80 18.46 34.43
CA GLY A 55 34.24 18.73 34.61
C GLY A 55 35.28 17.59 34.71
N ASN A 56 36.07 17.44 33.64
CA ASN A 56 37.44 16.86 33.59
C ASN A 56 38.48 17.75 34.34
N PRO A 57 39.81 17.46 34.47
CA PRO A 57 40.67 16.44 33.79
C PRO A 57 41.74 15.73 34.68
N THR A 58 42.42 14.68 34.16
CA THR A 58 43.89 14.60 33.92
C THR A 58 44.39 13.18 33.52
N ASP A 59 45.22 13.20 32.48
CA ASP A 59 46.39 12.36 32.15
C ASP A 59 46.37 10.83 32.05
N GLY A 60 46.77 10.38 30.85
CA GLY A 60 47.83 9.38 30.73
C GLY A 60 47.51 8.12 29.91
N ALA A 61 47.76 8.15 28.59
CA ALA A 61 48.64 7.21 27.90
C ALA A 61 48.42 7.25 26.38
N ILE A 62 49.46 7.73 25.70
CA ILE A 62 49.66 7.73 24.26
C ILE A 62 50.04 6.31 23.83
N ILE A 63 49.39 5.80 22.78
CA ILE A 63 49.96 4.73 21.94
C ILE A 63 49.72 5.11 20.48
N ASN A 64 50.78 5.59 19.83
CA ASN A 64 50.81 5.89 18.40
C ASN A 64 50.78 4.60 17.58
N SER A 65 49.90 4.53 16.59
CA SER A 65 50.15 3.73 15.39
C SER A 65 49.74 4.54 14.16
N GLU A 66 50.71 5.28 13.64
CA GLU A 66 50.62 5.93 12.34
C GLU A 66 50.61 4.86 11.25
N ARG A 67 49.49 4.70 10.54
CA ARG A 67 49.48 4.21 9.17
C ARG A 67 48.90 5.30 8.28
N ALA A 68 49.76 5.75 7.38
CA ALA A 68 49.52 6.77 6.37
C ALA A 68 48.21 6.54 5.60
N ILE A 69 47.26 7.47 5.72
CA ILE A 69 46.15 7.60 4.79
C ILE A 69 46.67 8.45 3.64
N GLY A 70 47.09 7.78 2.57
CA GLY A 70 47.39 8.42 1.30
C GLY A 70 46.13 9.09 0.74
N THR A 71 46.22 10.38 0.50
CA THR A 71 45.26 11.19 -0.23
C THR A 71 45.11 10.65 -1.65
N ARG A 72 44.03 9.90 -1.91
CA ARG A 72 43.62 9.58 -3.29
C ARG A 72 42.96 10.82 -3.90
N PRO A 73 43.26 11.17 -5.16
CA PRO A 73 42.59 12.28 -5.82
C PRO A 73 41.10 11.95 -5.97
N ALA A 74 40.26 12.98 -5.84
CA ALA A 74 38.83 12.89 -6.12
C ALA A 74 38.63 12.33 -7.53
N SER A 75 38.27 11.05 -7.62
CA SER A 75 37.75 10.48 -8.86
C SER A 75 36.43 11.18 -9.13
N GLY A 76 36.39 11.98 -10.19
CA GLY A 76 35.15 12.55 -10.70
C GLY A 76 34.13 11.43 -10.85
N ALA A 77 33.10 11.46 -10.00
CA ALA A 77 31.88 10.75 -10.27
C ALA A 77 31.26 11.46 -11.47
N THR A 78 31.62 11.00 -12.67
CA THR A 78 30.81 11.24 -13.86
C THR A 78 29.49 10.54 -13.55
N GLY A 79 28.56 11.30 -12.98
CA GLY A 79 27.17 10.89 -12.92
C GLY A 79 26.80 10.46 -14.32
N ILE A 80 26.24 9.26 -14.46
CA ILE A 80 25.61 8.84 -15.70
C ILE A 80 24.44 9.83 -15.86
N LEU A 81 24.70 10.94 -16.55
CA LEU A 81 23.70 11.92 -16.92
C LEU A 81 22.90 11.23 -18.03
N PHE A 82 21.86 10.50 -17.64
CA PHE A 82 20.90 9.98 -18.59
C PHE A 82 20.37 11.19 -19.38
N PRO A 83 20.41 11.16 -20.73
CA PRO A 83 19.94 12.28 -21.52
C PRO A 83 18.46 12.50 -21.19
N MET A 84 18.17 13.60 -20.50
CA MET A 84 16.79 13.99 -20.21
C MET A 84 16.11 14.28 -21.54
N ALA A 85 15.01 13.59 -21.80
CA ALA A 85 14.27 13.76 -23.04
C ALA A 85 13.80 15.22 -23.16
N SER A 86 14.13 15.84 -24.28
CA SER A 86 13.82 17.24 -24.57
C SER A 86 12.72 17.32 -25.60
N TYR A 87 11.69 18.12 -25.34
CA TYR A 87 10.51 18.23 -26.19
C TYR A 87 10.20 19.69 -26.51
N ARG A 88 9.76 19.97 -27.73
CA ARG A 88 9.18 21.28 -28.05
C ARG A 88 7.82 21.43 -27.40
N LEU A 89 7.46 22.65 -27.02
CA LEU A 89 6.17 22.94 -26.41
C LEU A 89 4.99 22.53 -27.32
N SER A 90 5.14 22.65 -28.64
CA SER A 90 4.20 22.13 -29.64
C SER A 90 3.99 20.62 -29.58
N GLN A 91 5.05 19.84 -29.40
CA GLN A 91 4.97 18.38 -29.26
C GLN A 91 4.26 17.98 -27.96
N LEU A 92 4.56 18.69 -26.87
CA LEU A 92 3.85 18.52 -25.61
C LEU A 92 2.37 18.86 -25.75
N ALA A 93 2.05 19.92 -26.50
CA ALA A 93 0.68 20.32 -26.79
C ALA A 93 -0.08 19.26 -27.59
N GLU A 94 0.53 18.71 -28.64
CA GLU A 94 -0.06 17.65 -29.44
C GLU A 94 -0.37 16.41 -28.59
N LEU A 95 0.58 15.98 -27.74
CA LEU A 95 0.41 14.83 -26.86
C LEU A 95 -0.79 14.99 -25.91
N VAL A 96 -0.93 16.16 -25.31
CA VAL A 96 -2.02 16.42 -24.36
C VAL A 96 -3.27 16.97 -25.02
N GLN A 97 -3.29 17.15 -26.34
CA GLN A 97 -4.37 17.82 -27.09
C GLN A 97 -4.65 19.25 -26.57
N GLY A 98 -3.59 19.96 -26.22
CA GLY A 98 -3.62 21.35 -25.78
C GLY A 98 -3.31 22.34 -26.91
N VAL A 99 -3.40 23.63 -26.60
CA VAL A 99 -3.10 24.73 -27.53
C VAL A 99 -1.96 25.56 -26.97
N VAL A 100 -0.95 25.86 -27.81
CA VAL A 100 0.14 26.75 -27.41
C VAL A 100 -0.23 28.20 -27.68
N ARG A 101 0.10 29.08 -26.73
CA ARG A 101 0.12 30.54 -26.91
C ARG A 101 1.47 31.10 -26.50
N GLY A 102 2.17 31.75 -27.42
CA GLY A 102 3.56 32.16 -27.27
C GLY A 102 4.45 31.37 -28.22
N ASP A 103 5.69 31.10 -27.81
CA ASP A 103 6.66 30.36 -28.62
C ASP A 103 6.38 28.85 -28.59
N ALA A 104 6.02 28.29 -29.75
CA ALA A 104 5.72 26.87 -29.92
C ALA A 104 6.95 25.98 -30.13
N ASP A 105 8.09 26.58 -30.49
CA ASP A 105 9.37 25.90 -30.67
C ASP A 105 10.22 25.92 -29.39
N LEU A 106 9.73 26.59 -28.33
CA LEU A 106 10.34 26.58 -27.01
C LEU A 106 10.60 25.13 -26.55
N THR A 107 11.87 24.86 -26.25
CA THR A 107 12.33 23.54 -25.85
C THR A 107 12.25 23.37 -24.34
N ILE A 108 11.51 22.36 -23.89
CA ILE A 108 11.29 22.01 -22.49
C ILE A 108 12.08 20.74 -22.16
N THR A 109 13.09 20.89 -21.32
CA THR A 109 13.93 19.78 -20.81
C THR A 109 13.44 19.24 -19.49
N GLU A 110 12.77 20.06 -18.68
CA GLU A 110 12.38 19.74 -17.32
C GLU A 110 11.00 20.32 -16.97
N VAL A 111 10.34 19.68 -16.01
CA VAL A 111 9.03 20.04 -15.48
C VAL A 111 9.13 20.17 -13.97
N GLY A 112 8.43 21.12 -13.36
CA GLY A 112 8.47 21.32 -11.92
C GLY A 112 7.24 22.03 -11.35
N GLY A 113 7.07 21.94 -10.04
CA GLY A 113 6.06 22.68 -9.29
C GLY A 113 6.40 24.17 -9.20
N LEU A 114 5.55 24.93 -8.51
CA LEU A 114 5.76 26.38 -8.35
C LEU A 114 7.02 26.70 -7.54
N ASP A 115 7.41 25.81 -6.62
CA ASP A 115 8.51 26.03 -5.69
C ASP A 115 9.89 25.60 -6.26
N ASP A 116 9.91 24.72 -7.25
CA ASP A 116 11.12 24.02 -7.70
C ASP A 116 11.30 23.94 -9.22
N VAL A 117 10.43 24.58 -10.02
CA VAL A 117 10.60 24.61 -11.48
C VAL A 117 11.90 25.33 -11.87
N PRO A 118 12.79 24.68 -12.65
CA PRO A 118 14.03 25.28 -13.09
C PRO A 118 13.78 26.34 -14.16
N ALA A 119 14.78 27.21 -14.37
CA ALA A 119 14.77 28.15 -15.49
C ALA A 119 14.68 27.39 -16.82
N GLY A 120 13.79 27.81 -17.71
CA GLY A 120 13.53 27.08 -18.97
C GLY A 120 12.53 25.93 -18.85
N GLY A 121 12.13 25.55 -17.64
CA GLY A 121 11.18 24.46 -17.41
C GLY A 121 9.71 24.84 -17.67
N LEU A 122 8.86 23.82 -17.62
CA LEU A 122 7.40 23.95 -17.66
C LEU A 122 6.81 23.73 -16.26
N THR A 123 5.96 24.64 -15.81
CA THR A 123 5.18 24.48 -14.58
C THR A 123 3.67 24.46 -14.86
N PHE A 124 2.85 24.29 -13.83
CA PHE A 124 1.40 24.12 -13.93
C PHE A 124 0.64 25.04 -12.97
N ALA A 125 -0.44 25.64 -13.46
CA ALA A 125 -1.36 26.47 -12.69
C ALA A 125 -2.82 26.17 -13.04
N GLU A 126 -3.64 25.84 -12.03
CA GLU A 126 -5.03 25.42 -12.22
C GLU A 126 -6.06 26.54 -12.11
N ASP A 127 -5.68 27.62 -11.44
CA ASP A 127 -6.54 28.74 -11.06
C ASP A 127 -5.77 30.07 -11.15
N ALA A 128 -6.51 31.18 -11.07
CA ALA A 128 -5.96 32.52 -11.24
C ALA A 128 -4.87 32.86 -10.19
N ARG A 129 -5.02 32.38 -8.95
CA ARG A 129 -4.04 32.63 -7.89
C ARG A 129 -2.74 31.90 -8.19
N ARG A 130 -2.81 30.60 -8.46
CA ARG A 130 -1.64 29.80 -8.83
C ARG A 130 -1.00 30.27 -10.12
N LEU A 131 -1.76 30.86 -11.04
CA LEU A 131 -1.22 31.47 -12.25
C LEU A 131 -0.37 32.70 -11.91
N GLN A 132 -0.81 33.56 -10.99
CA GLN A 132 0.01 34.68 -10.51
C GLN A 132 1.31 34.18 -9.86
N ASP A 133 1.23 33.14 -9.03
CA ASP A 133 2.39 32.53 -8.42
C ASP A 133 3.33 31.94 -9.50
N ALA A 134 2.80 31.20 -10.48
CA ALA A 134 3.54 30.62 -11.61
C ALA A 134 4.26 31.67 -12.46
N LEU A 135 3.65 32.85 -12.64
CA LEU A 135 4.24 33.95 -13.40
C LEU A 135 5.51 34.51 -12.73
N GLN A 136 5.64 34.39 -11.41
CA GLN A 136 6.83 34.82 -10.67
C GLN A 136 7.96 33.77 -10.67
N THR A 137 7.69 32.55 -11.15
CA THR A 137 8.69 31.49 -11.18
C THR A 137 9.69 31.67 -12.34
N PRO A 138 10.85 30.97 -12.32
CA PRO A 138 11.77 30.92 -13.45
C PRO A 138 11.28 30.15 -14.68
N ALA A 139 10.09 29.51 -14.62
CA ALA A 139 9.56 28.69 -15.70
C ALA A 139 9.45 29.47 -17.02
N ALA A 140 9.82 28.84 -18.13
CA ALA A 140 9.64 29.42 -19.47
C ALA A 140 8.24 29.16 -20.04
N ALA A 141 7.58 28.10 -19.59
CA ALA A 141 6.21 27.77 -19.99
C ALA A 141 5.30 27.47 -18.78
N ILE A 142 4.00 27.74 -18.93
CA ILE A 142 2.98 27.44 -17.92
C ILE A 142 1.82 26.66 -18.57
N LEU A 143 1.53 25.47 -18.04
CA LEU A 143 0.31 24.71 -18.34
C LEU A 143 -0.87 25.26 -17.53
N THR A 144 -1.92 25.73 -18.21
CA THR A 144 -3.08 26.32 -17.54
C THR A 144 -4.38 26.21 -18.35
N LYS A 145 -5.48 26.78 -17.82
CA LYS A 145 -6.80 26.74 -18.47
C LYS A 145 -6.92 27.81 -19.57
N PRO A 146 -7.61 27.51 -20.68
CA PRO A 146 -7.91 28.51 -21.72
C PRO A 146 -8.74 29.70 -21.22
N THR A 147 -9.52 29.51 -20.15
CA THR A 147 -10.44 30.51 -19.60
C THR A 147 -9.79 31.54 -18.69
N LEU A 148 -8.52 31.37 -18.34
CA LEU A 148 -7.81 32.31 -17.47
C LEU A 148 -7.23 33.46 -18.30
N GLU A 149 -7.28 34.66 -17.74
CA GLU A 149 -6.65 35.83 -18.36
C GLU A 149 -5.13 35.68 -18.30
N LEU A 150 -4.51 35.68 -19.48
CA LEU A 150 -3.07 35.54 -19.64
C LEU A 150 -2.46 36.93 -19.77
N PRO A 151 -1.60 37.37 -18.84
CA PRO A 151 -1.03 38.71 -18.89
C PRO A 151 -0.17 38.88 -20.15
N ALA A 152 -0.49 39.92 -20.93
CA ALA A 152 0.30 40.30 -22.09
C ALA A 152 1.71 40.72 -21.64
N GLY A 153 2.74 40.29 -22.37
CA GLY A 153 4.13 40.65 -22.06
C GLY A 153 4.73 39.91 -20.86
N SER A 154 4.13 38.80 -20.40
CA SER A 154 4.70 37.96 -19.33
C SER A 154 6.08 37.37 -19.65
N GLY A 155 6.47 37.35 -20.94
CA GLY A 155 7.68 36.69 -21.41
C GLY A 155 7.64 35.16 -21.34
N LYS A 156 6.49 34.57 -20.96
CA LYS A 156 6.30 33.11 -20.84
C LYS A 156 5.41 32.58 -21.96
N ALA A 157 5.66 31.35 -22.37
CA ALA A 157 4.75 30.60 -23.22
C ALA A 157 3.67 29.91 -22.37
N PHE A 158 2.51 29.63 -22.97
CA PHE A 158 1.40 28.97 -22.30
C PHE A 158 0.96 27.74 -23.06
N LEU A 159 0.81 26.63 -22.34
CA LEU A 159 0.13 25.44 -22.83
C LEU A 159 -1.28 25.43 -22.23
N LEU A 160 -2.30 25.54 -23.09
CA LEU A 160 -3.68 25.69 -22.67
C LEU A 160 -4.40 24.35 -22.81
N HIS A 161 -5.00 23.87 -21.73
CA HIS A 161 -5.79 22.63 -21.73
C HIS A 161 -7.02 22.77 -20.82
N PRO A 162 -8.22 22.30 -21.22
CA PRO A 162 -9.43 22.39 -20.39
C PRO A 162 -9.30 21.70 -19.02
N HIS A 163 -8.51 20.62 -18.96
CA HIS A 163 -8.22 19.85 -17.74
C HIS A 163 -6.71 19.85 -17.47
N PRO A 164 -6.14 20.96 -16.97
CA PRO A 164 -4.69 21.10 -16.94
C PRO A 164 -4.04 20.15 -15.93
N ARG A 165 -4.72 19.73 -14.86
CA ARG A 165 -4.19 18.68 -13.95
C ARG A 165 -4.06 17.31 -14.63
N LEU A 166 -4.99 16.96 -15.51
CA LEU A 166 -4.92 15.73 -16.30
C LEU A 166 -3.77 15.80 -17.33
N ALA A 167 -3.64 16.92 -18.03
CA ALA A 167 -2.53 17.15 -18.95
C ALA A 167 -1.18 17.10 -18.20
N TRP A 168 -1.11 17.71 -17.02
CA TRP A 168 0.08 17.66 -16.17
C TRP A 168 0.48 16.24 -15.81
N ALA A 169 -0.46 15.39 -15.40
CA ALA A 169 -0.20 13.98 -15.10
C ALA A 169 0.37 13.23 -16.31
N LYS A 170 -0.15 13.48 -17.53
CA LYS A 170 0.39 12.89 -18.77
C LYS A 170 1.80 13.37 -19.08
N LEU A 171 2.09 14.66 -18.87
CA LEU A 171 3.42 15.22 -19.09
C LEU A 171 4.43 14.68 -18.08
N LEU A 172 4.08 14.58 -16.81
CA LEU A 172 4.95 14.00 -15.78
C LEU A 172 5.38 12.57 -16.14
N ALA A 173 4.53 11.79 -16.80
CA ALA A 173 4.90 10.46 -17.26
C ALA A 173 6.04 10.46 -18.31
N LEU A 174 6.15 11.49 -19.16
CA LEU A 174 7.24 11.63 -20.13
C LEU A 174 8.59 11.95 -19.48
N TYR A 175 8.56 12.75 -18.43
CA TYR A 175 9.75 13.19 -17.70
C TYR A 175 10.08 12.28 -16.50
N SER A 176 9.39 11.16 -16.36
CA SER A 176 9.64 10.18 -15.32
C SER A 176 11.09 9.67 -15.43
N PRO A 177 11.89 9.69 -14.34
CA PRO A 177 13.27 9.21 -14.36
C PRO A 177 13.34 7.69 -14.54
N PHE A 178 12.23 6.98 -14.34
CA PHE A 178 12.13 5.55 -14.54
C PHE A 178 12.02 5.25 -16.03
N GLN A 179 13.16 5.28 -16.72
CA GLN A 179 13.24 4.76 -18.06
C GLN A 179 13.00 3.25 -18.03
N HIS A 180 12.05 2.87 -18.85
CA HIS A 180 11.65 1.51 -19.11
C HIS A 180 12.81 0.74 -19.76
N PRO A 181 13.35 -0.30 -19.11
CA PRO A 181 14.41 -1.09 -19.72
C PRO A 181 13.91 -1.75 -21.02
N PRO A 182 14.82 -2.02 -21.96
CA PRO A 182 14.47 -2.65 -23.22
C PRO A 182 13.86 -4.04 -22.98
N ALA A 183 13.04 -4.49 -23.93
CA ALA A 183 12.54 -5.85 -23.93
C ALA A 183 13.70 -6.86 -23.94
N GLY A 184 13.48 -8.00 -23.28
CA GLY A 184 14.45 -9.08 -23.15
C GLY A 184 14.31 -9.83 -21.83
N VAL A 185 14.85 -11.05 -21.80
CA VAL A 185 14.96 -11.87 -20.59
C VAL A 185 16.40 -11.84 -20.12
N HIS A 186 16.63 -11.37 -18.90
CA HIS A 186 17.97 -11.33 -18.33
C HIS A 186 18.52 -12.77 -18.13
N PRO A 187 19.83 -13.03 -18.34
CA PRO A 187 20.38 -14.38 -18.22
C PRO A 187 20.28 -15.04 -16.84
N THR A 188 19.97 -14.27 -15.79
CA THR A 188 19.81 -14.79 -14.42
C THR A 188 18.37 -15.12 -14.05
N VAL A 189 17.42 -14.98 -14.98
CA VAL A 189 16.03 -15.38 -14.76
C VAL A 189 15.96 -16.89 -14.66
N VAL A 190 15.26 -17.39 -13.65
CA VAL A 190 14.97 -18.82 -13.47
C VAL A 190 13.52 -19.05 -13.86
N MET A 191 13.26 -19.99 -14.76
CA MET A 191 11.92 -20.29 -15.26
C MET A 191 11.60 -21.77 -15.06
N GLY A 192 10.41 -22.05 -14.52
CA GLY A 192 9.85 -23.40 -14.46
C GLY A 192 9.37 -23.90 -15.81
N ASP A 193 8.90 -25.14 -15.83
CA ASP A 193 8.44 -25.82 -17.03
C ASP A 193 7.12 -25.23 -17.54
N GLY A 194 6.95 -25.17 -18.87
CA GLY A 194 5.69 -24.77 -19.50
C GLY A 194 5.35 -23.28 -19.36
N CYS A 195 6.32 -22.41 -19.05
CA CYS A 195 6.13 -20.96 -19.09
C CYS A 195 5.82 -20.49 -20.52
N ASP A 196 4.91 -19.53 -20.65
CA ASP A 196 4.52 -18.88 -21.90
C ASP A 196 4.74 -17.37 -21.79
N LEU A 197 5.49 -16.79 -22.73
CA LEU A 197 5.92 -15.40 -22.71
C LEU A 197 5.47 -14.70 -23.99
N GLY A 198 4.73 -13.60 -23.84
CA GLY A 198 4.34 -12.73 -24.93
C GLY A 198 5.50 -11.94 -25.52
N ASP A 199 5.19 -11.17 -26.57
CA ASP A 199 6.16 -10.29 -27.23
C ASP A 199 6.59 -9.13 -26.34
N GLU A 200 7.82 -8.67 -26.55
CA GLU A 200 8.38 -7.48 -25.89
C GLU A 200 8.38 -7.51 -24.35
N VAL A 201 8.34 -8.71 -23.74
CA VAL A 201 8.49 -8.86 -22.29
C VAL A 201 9.86 -8.39 -21.82
N CYS A 202 9.91 -7.81 -20.62
CA CYS A 202 11.15 -7.40 -19.97
C CYS A 202 11.26 -8.09 -18.61
N LEU A 203 12.05 -9.15 -18.52
CA LEU A 203 12.34 -9.87 -17.27
C LEU A 203 13.74 -9.50 -16.79
N MET A 204 13.81 -8.76 -15.68
CA MET A 204 15.04 -8.22 -15.13
C MET A 204 15.81 -9.24 -14.27
N PRO A 205 17.04 -8.92 -13.79
CA PRO A 205 17.85 -9.88 -13.06
C PRO A 205 17.14 -10.56 -11.88
N TYR A 206 17.35 -11.87 -11.77
CA TYR A 206 16.91 -12.69 -10.62
C TYR A 206 15.40 -12.77 -10.42
N VAL A 207 14.61 -12.54 -11.48
CA VAL A 207 13.21 -12.92 -11.51
C VAL A 207 13.11 -14.46 -11.50
N VAL A 208 12.18 -14.98 -10.72
CA VAL A 208 11.87 -16.42 -10.65
C VAL A 208 10.43 -16.64 -11.09
N LEU A 209 10.25 -17.47 -12.12
CA LEU A 209 8.95 -17.96 -12.58
C LEU A 209 8.78 -19.43 -12.17
N GLY A 210 7.64 -19.75 -11.58
CA GLY A 210 7.19 -21.12 -11.33
C GLY A 210 6.80 -21.86 -12.61
N ASN A 211 6.16 -23.01 -12.46
CA ASN A 211 5.69 -23.82 -13.59
C ASN A 211 4.40 -23.26 -14.18
N GLY A 212 4.25 -23.33 -15.50
CA GLY A 212 3.01 -22.96 -16.20
C GLY A 212 2.63 -21.48 -16.08
N VAL A 213 3.59 -20.59 -15.79
CA VAL A 213 3.36 -19.15 -15.71
C VAL A 213 3.10 -18.59 -17.11
N ARG A 214 2.08 -17.74 -17.24
CA ARG A 214 1.76 -17.02 -18.47
C ARG A 214 2.00 -15.54 -18.29
N ILE A 215 2.79 -14.96 -19.18
CA ILE A 215 3.13 -13.54 -19.19
C ILE A 215 2.67 -12.95 -20.52
N GLY A 216 1.79 -11.96 -20.49
CA GLY A 216 1.29 -11.24 -21.65
C GLY A 216 2.34 -10.35 -22.33
N HIS A 217 1.90 -9.61 -23.34
CA HIS A 217 2.78 -8.76 -24.14
C HIS A 217 3.22 -7.51 -23.36
N ARG A 218 4.46 -7.07 -23.58
CA ARG A 218 5.04 -5.83 -23.01
C ARG A 218 5.00 -5.78 -21.47
N VAL A 219 4.88 -6.93 -20.81
CA VAL A 219 4.95 -7.04 -19.35
C VAL A 219 6.38 -6.77 -18.88
N ARG A 220 6.50 -6.02 -17.79
CA ARG A 220 7.78 -5.65 -17.18
C ARG A 220 7.85 -6.20 -15.78
N VAL A 221 8.85 -7.03 -15.52
CA VAL A 221 9.10 -7.62 -14.20
C VAL A 221 10.49 -7.18 -13.74
N TYR A 222 10.50 -6.34 -12.71
CA TYR A 222 11.72 -5.81 -12.10
C TYR A 222 12.46 -6.87 -11.26
N PRO A 223 13.70 -6.57 -10.81
CA PRO A 223 14.54 -7.56 -10.15
C PRO A 223 13.92 -8.19 -8.90
N PHE A 224 14.30 -9.44 -8.65
CA PHE A 224 13.95 -10.19 -7.44
C PHE A 224 12.45 -10.45 -7.22
N CYS A 225 11.62 -10.34 -8.26
CA CYS A 225 10.24 -10.79 -8.19
C CYS A 225 10.15 -12.32 -8.18
N TYR A 226 9.19 -12.85 -7.43
CA TYR A 226 8.78 -14.25 -7.47
C TYR A 226 7.37 -14.34 -8.03
N ILE A 227 7.20 -15.15 -9.08
CA ILE A 227 5.91 -15.41 -9.72
C ILE A 227 5.65 -16.91 -9.64
N GLY A 228 4.76 -17.32 -8.75
CA GLY A 228 4.50 -18.72 -8.44
C GLY A 228 3.77 -19.49 -9.56
N ASP A 229 3.65 -20.80 -9.37
CA ASP A 229 3.08 -21.71 -10.37
C ASP A 229 1.70 -21.27 -10.86
N GLU A 230 1.44 -21.45 -12.16
CA GLU A 230 0.15 -21.19 -12.81
C GLU A 230 -0.38 -19.77 -12.63
N CYS A 231 0.52 -18.78 -12.42
CA CYS A 231 0.13 -17.38 -12.48
C CYS A 231 -0.13 -16.95 -13.93
N ASP A 232 -1.08 -16.03 -14.11
CA ASP A 232 -1.43 -15.42 -15.40
C ASP A 232 -1.34 -13.90 -15.25
N ILE A 233 -0.54 -13.25 -16.10
CA ILE A 233 -0.27 -11.81 -16.05
C ILE A 233 -0.61 -11.19 -17.41
N GLY A 234 -1.58 -10.28 -17.44
CA GLY A 234 -2.03 -9.61 -18.64
C GLY A 234 -1.08 -8.54 -19.16
N ASP A 235 -1.30 -8.17 -20.43
CA ASP A 235 -0.48 -7.23 -21.19
C ASP A 235 -0.22 -5.90 -20.47
N ASP A 236 0.93 -5.28 -20.77
CA ASP A 236 1.32 -3.95 -20.29
C ASP A 236 1.39 -3.81 -18.76
N THR A 237 1.40 -4.93 -18.03
CA THR A 237 1.53 -4.95 -16.57
C THR A 237 2.97 -4.71 -16.13
N VAL A 238 3.13 -4.01 -15.01
CA VAL A 238 4.43 -3.67 -14.40
C VAL A 238 4.48 -4.18 -12.97
N LEU A 239 5.43 -5.07 -12.70
CA LEU A 239 5.76 -5.57 -11.37
C LEU A 239 7.10 -4.97 -10.94
N TYR A 240 7.08 -4.09 -9.94
CA TYR A 240 8.28 -3.47 -9.37
C TYR A 240 9.09 -4.45 -8.48
N PRO A 241 10.33 -4.09 -8.06
CA PRO A 241 11.22 -5.04 -7.40
C PRO A 241 10.60 -5.70 -6.16
N HIS A 242 10.95 -6.97 -5.93
CA HIS A 242 10.50 -7.75 -4.78
C HIS A 242 8.99 -7.97 -4.67
N VAL A 243 8.23 -7.82 -5.76
CA VAL A 243 6.83 -8.27 -5.79
C VAL A 243 6.77 -9.79 -5.74
N VAL A 244 5.88 -10.33 -4.92
CA VAL A 244 5.65 -11.76 -4.74
C VAL A 244 4.23 -12.10 -5.16
N LEU A 245 4.07 -12.90 -6.21
CA LEU A 245 2.80 -13.50 -6.61
C LEU A 245 2.83 -14.98 -6.22
N MET A 246 1.93 -15.40 -5.34
CA MET A 246 1.78 -16.79 -4.94
C MET A 246 1.09 -17.60 -6.04
N PRO A 247 1.14 -18.95 -6.01
CA PRO A 247 0.59 -19.77 -7.08
C PRO A 247 -0.89 -19.49 -7.40
N ARG A 248 -1.23 -19.55 -8.69
CA ARG A 248 -2.58 -19.32 -9.27
C ARG A 248 -3.14 -17.91 -9.10
N VAL A 249 -2.29 -16.91 -8.88
CA VAL A 249 -2.73 -15.50 -8.92
C VAL A 249 -2.97 -15.09 -10.37
N GLN A 250 -4.09 -14.41 -10.61
CA GLN A 250 -4.45 -13.85 -11.92
C GLN A 250 -4.36 -12.33 -11.86
N VAL A 251 -3.61 -11.74 -12.79
CA VAL A 251 -3.40 -10.29 -12.91
C VAL A 251 -3.85 -9.85 -14.30
N GLY A 252 -4.72 -8.86 -14.36
CA GLY A 252 -5.23 -8.27 -15.59
C GLY A 252 -4.18 -7.45 -16.35
N LYS A 253 -4.66 -6.60 -17.24
CA LYS A 253 -3.84 -5.75 -18.12
C LYS A 253 -3.57 -4.39 -17.49
N ARG A 254 -2.41 -3.80 -17.81
CA ARG A 254 -2.01 -2.45 -17.36
C ARG A 254 -2.04 -2.30 -15.83
N VAL A 255 -1.79 -3.41 -15.13
CA VAL A 255 -1.71 -3.41 -13.66
C VAL A 255 -0.33 -2.90 -13.24
N ILE A 256 -0.27 -2.13 -12.16
CA ILE A 256 0.99 -1.69 -11.55
C ILE A 256 1.05 -2.21 -10.13
N ILE A 257 2.09 -2.98 -9.80
CA ILE A 257 2.32 -3.48 -8.45
C ILE A 257 3.68 -2.98 -7.96
N HIS A 258 3.65 -2.16 -6.91
CA HIS A 258 4.81 -1.48 -6.32
C HIS A 258 5.63 -2.40 -5.39
N PRO A 259 6.87 -2.00 -5.04
CA PRO A 259 7.82 -2.88 -4.37
C PRO A 259 7.33 -3.56 -3.09
N GLY A 260 7.69 -4.82 -2.92
CA GLY A 260 7.45 -5.60 -1.70
C GLY A 260 5.99 -6.03 -1.48
N ALA A 261 5.08 -5.74 -2.41
CA ALA A 261 3.71 -6.24 -2.32
C ALA A 261 3.67 -7.78 -2.45
N VAL A 262 2.81 -8.42 -1.65
CA VAL A 262 2.63 -9.88 -1.62
C VAL A 262 1.19 -10.23 -1.90
N ILE A 263 0.96 -10.96 -2.99
CA ILE A 263 -0.38 -11.30 -3.50
C ILE A 263 -0.57 -12.81 -3.48
N GLY A 264 -1.68 -13.25 -2.90
CA GLY A 264 -2.06 -14.66 -2.82
C GLY A 264 -1.46 -15.43 -1.65
N GLY A 265 -0.97 -14.75 -0.61
CA GLY A 265 -0.60 -15.37 0.66
C GLY A 265 -1.78 -16.05 1.34
N ASP A 266 -1.52 -16.96 2.28
CA ASP A 266 -2.60 -17.58 3.06
C ASP A 266 -3.26 -16.55 3.97
N GLY A 267 -4.58 -16.43 3.87
CA GLY A 267 -5.37 -15.65 4.81
C GLY A 267 -5.35 -16.20 6.24
N TYR A 268 -5.84 -15.38 7.16
CA TYR A 268 -5.91 -15.68 8.60
C TYR A 268 -7.02 -16.69 8.96
N GLY A 269 -6.91 -17.93 8.49
CA GLY A 269 -7.86 -19.01 8.75
C GLY A 269 -7.39 -19.99 9.82
N TYR A 270 -8.00 -19.93 11.01
CA TYR A 270 -7.73 -20.87 12.12
C TYR A 270 -9.02 -21.30 12.81
N VAL A 271 -9.12 -22.58 13.19
CA VAL A 271 -10.16 -23.09 14.08
C VAL A 271 -9.56 -23.44 15.43
N GLN A 272 -10.21 -23.07 16.52
CA GLN A 272 -9.77 -23.44 17.85
C GLN A 272 -10.42 -24.75 18.29
N HIS A 273 -9.60 -25.72 18.70
CA HIS A 273 -10.05 -26.98 19.29
C HIS A 273 -9.19 -27.26 20.52
N GLU A 274 -9.83 -27.43 21.68
CA GLU A 274 -9.14 -27.72 22.95
C GLU A 274 -8.00 -26.74 23.31
N GLY A 275 -8.19 -25.45 23.00
CA GLY A 275 -7.21 -24.41 23.26
C GLY A 275 -6.08 -24.30 22.23
N VAL A 276 -6.05 -25.18 21.23
CA VAL A 276 -5.07 -25.18 20.14
C VAL A 276 -5.68 -24.60 18.86
N HIS A 277 -4.90 -23.78 18.15
CA HIS A 277 -5.29 -23.24 16.85
C HIS A 277 -4.83 -24.16 15.71
N HIS A 278 -5.77 -24.69 14.95
CA HIS A 278 -5.51 -25.50 13.78
C HIS A 278 -5.67 -24.65 12.52
N LYS A 279 -4.65 -24.67 11.65
CA LYS A 279 -4.66 -23.93 10.38
C LYS A 279 -5.74 -24.50 9.45
N ILE A 280 -6.54 -23.59 8.88
CA ILE A 280 -7.46 -23.91 7.79
C ILE A 280 -6.72 -23.63 6.48
N PRO A 281 -6.44 -24.66 5.66
CA PRO A 281 -5.78 -24.47 4.36
C PRO A 281 -6.57 -23.50 3.47
N GLN A 282 -5.86 -22.56 2.84
CA GLN A 282 -6.44 -21.59 1.92
C GLN A 282 -6.18 -22.06 0.50
N ILE A 283 -7.21 -22.56 -0.18
CA ILE A 283 -7.05 -23.23 -1.49
C ILE A 283 -7.56 -22.38 -2.66
N GLY A 284 -8.22 -21.25 -2.38
CA GLY A 284 -8.71 -20.31 -3.39
C GLY A 284 -7.59 -19.56 -4.11
N ARG A 285 -7.97 -18.54 -4.87
CA ARG A 285 -7.03 -17.69 -5.62
C ARG A 285 -7.23 -16.21 -5.34
N VAL A 286 -6.39 -15.37 -5.96
CA VAL A 286 -6.60 -13.93 -6.07
C VAL A 286 -6.77 -13.58 -7.54
N VAL A 287 -7.73 -12.70 -7.83
CA VAL A 287 -7.94 -12.12 -9.15
C VAL A 287 -7.82 -10.61 -9.05
N ILE A 288 -6.89 -10.04 -9.78
CA ILE A 288 -6.69 -8.60 -9.94
C ILE A 288 -7.12 -8.25 -11.37
N GLU A 289 -8.07 -7.34 -11.51
CA GLU A 289 -8.56 -6.91 -12.81
C GLU A 289 -7.68 -5.81 -13.44
N ASP A 290 -8.05 -5.40 -14.65
CA ASP A 290 -7.35 -4.38 -15.43
C ASP A 290 -7.19 -3.04 -14.70
N ASP A 291 -6.15 -2.29 -15.05
CA ASP A 291 -5.94 -0.90 -14.62
C ASP A 291 -5.82 -0.70 -13.08
N VAL A 292 -5.63 -1.79 -12.33
CA VAL A 292 -5.43 -1.75 -10.88
C VAL A 292 -4.01 -1.26 -10.54
N GLU A 293 -3.88 -0.51 -9.46
CA GLU A 293 -2.58 -0.13 -8.91
C GLU A 293 -2.48 -0.51 -7.44
N ILE A 294 -1.39 -1.16 -7.05
CA ILE A 294 -1.15 -1.69 -5.71
C ILE A 294 0.15 -1.11 -5.17
N GLY A 295 0.07 -0.40 -4.04
CA GLY A 295 1.18 0.28 -3.38
C GLY A 295 2.18 -0.66 -2.69
N CYS A 296 3.27 -0.07 -2.22
CA CYS A 296 4.38 -0.76 -1.58
C CYS A 296 3.94 -1.54 -0.34
N ASN A 297 4.47 -2.75 -0.17
CA ASN A 297 4.24 -3.62 0.98
C ASN A 297 2.76 -3.86 1.31
N THR A 298 1.88 -3.77 0.31
CA THR A 298 0.48 -4.16 0.43
C THR A 298 0.35 -5.67 0.32
N THR A 299 -0.56 -6.24 1.10
CA THR A 299 -0.81 -7.68 1.20
C THR A 299 -2.24 -7.99 0.81
N ILE A 300 -2.41 -8.92 -0.13
CA ILE A 300 -3.72 -9.40 -0.59
C ILE A 300 -3.76 -10.91 -0.43
N ASP A 301 -4.55 -11.38 0.53
CA ASP A 301 -4.63 -12.79 0.85
C ASP A 301 -5.49 -13.55 -0.18
N ARG A 302 -5.10 -14.78 -0.49
CA ARG A 302 -5.94 -15.70 -1.23
C ARG A 302 -7.16 -16.09 -0.42
N ALA A 303 -8.25 -16.37 -1.11
CA ALA A 303 -9.47 -16.87 -0.49
C ALA A 303 -9.29 -18.27 0.11
N ALA A 304 -10.09 -18.59 1.14
CA ALA A 304 -10.17 -19.94 1.68
C ALA A 304 -10.67 -20.91 0.61
N THR A 305 -11.77 -20.54 -0.03
CA THR A 305 -12.33 -21.16 -1.24
C THR A 305 -12.82 -20.08 -2.19
N GLY A 306 -12.87 -20.35 -3.49
CA GLY A 306 -13.21 -19.34 -4.49
C GLY A 306 -12.06 -18.34 -4.71
N GLU A 307 -12.35 -17.04 -4.61
CA GLU A 307 -11.39 -15.99 -4.93
C GLU A 307 -11.53 -14.75 -4.04
N THR A 308 -10.41 -14.10 -3.80
CA THR A 308 -10.34 -12.68 -3.41
C THR A 308 -10.23 -11.88 -4.70
N ARG A 309 -11.02 -10.81 -4.86
CA ARG A 309 -11.08 -10.06 -6.12
C ARG A 309 -10.87 -8.58 -5.91
N ILE A 310 -10.03 -7.97 -6.76
CA ILE A 310 -9.85 -6.53 -6.86
C ILE A 310 -10.38 -6.07 -8.22
N GLY A 311 -11.45 -5.29 -8.18
CA GLY A 311 -12.15 -4.79 -9.37
C GLY A 311 -11.36 -3.75 -10.14
N LYS A 312 -11.66 -3.66 -11.43
CA LYS A 312 -10.98 -2.81 -12.41
C LYS A 312 -10.75 -1.38 -11.93
N GLY A 313 -9.57 -0.84 -12.23
CA GLY A 313 -9.27 0.58 -12.00
C GLY A 313 -9.11 0.99 -10.53
N THR A 314 -9.21 0.05 -9.59
CA THR A 314 -9.03 0.30 -8.16
C THR A 314 -7.58 0.68 -7.84
N LYS A 315 -7.41 1.65 -6.95
CA LYS A 315 -6.11 2.14 -6.49
C LYS A 315 -5.95 1.84 -5.01
N ILE A 316 -4.92 1.06 -4.69
CA ILE A 316 -4.58 0.63 -3.35
C ILE A 316 -3.24 1.27 -3.00
N ASP A 317 -3.22 2.08 -1.95
CA ASP A 317 -2.02 2.75 -1.45
C ASP A 317 -1.14 1.75 -0.66
N ASN A 318 -0.07 2.26 -0.07
CA ASN A 318 0.93 1.49 0.64
C ASN A 318 0.40 0.89 1.95
N LEU A 319 0.96 -0.26 2.34
CA LEU A 319 0.68 -0.93 3.63
C LEU A 319 -0.80 -1.25 3.85
N VAL A 320 -1.56 -1.49 2.79
CA VAL A 320 -2.95 -1.93 2.89
C VAL A 320 -2.98 -3.45 3.11
N GLN A 321 -3.92 -3.92 3.94
CA GLN A 321 -4.23 -5.34 4.10
C GLN A 321 -5.61 -5.64 3.51
N VAL A 322 -5.66 -6.55 2.54
CA VAL A 322 -6.90 -7.15 2.01
C VAL A 322 -6.92 -8.62 2.41
N ALA A 323 -7.81 -8.98 3.33
CA ALA A 323 -7.92 -10.36 3.80
C ALA A 323 -8.60 -11.30 2.78
N HIS A 324 -8.63 -12.59 3.13
CA HIS A 324 -9.20 -13.65 2.30
C HIS A 324 -10.68 -13.40 1.95
N ASN A 325 -11.09 -13.80 0.74
CA ASN A 325 -12.46 -13.74 0.24
C ASN A 325 -13.03 -12.33 0.06
N VAL A 326 -12.25 -11.28 0.29
CA VAL A 326 -12.70 -9.90 0.08
C VAL A 326 -13.02 -9.66 -1.40
N GLN A 327 -14.13 -8.95 -1.64
CA GLN A 327 -14.52 -8.49 -2.96
C GLN A 327 -14.46 -6.96 -2.97
N VAL A 328 -13.52 -6.40 -3.73
CA VAL A 328 -13.43 -4.94 -3.93
C VAL A 328 -13.98 -4.62 -5.31
N GLY A 329 -14.99 -3.74 -5.37
CA GLY A 329 -15.57 -3.28 -6.62
C GLY A 329 -14.65 -2.38 -7.45
N GLU A 330 -15.13 -1.93 -8.59
CA GLU A 330 -14.37 -1.12 -9.53
C GLU A 330 -14.09 0.30 -9.00
N HIS A 331 -12.96 0.88 -9.42
CA HIS A 331 -12.59 2.27 -9.17
C HIS A 331 -12.59 2.69 -7.69
N CYS A 332 -12.31 1.76 -6.78
CA CYS A 332 -12.17 2.07 -5.36
C CYS A 332 -10.83 2.77 -5.07
N LEU A 333 -10.80 3.59 -4.02
CA LEU A 333 -9.59 4.21 -3.49
C LEU A 333 -9.38 3.73 -2.06
N LEU A 334 -8.35 2.91 -1.85
CA LEU A 334 -7.97 2.38 -0.54
C LEU A 334 -6.67 3.06 -0.10
N VAL A 335 -6.77 4.03 0.80
CA VAL A 335 -5.63 4.85 1.24
C VAL A 335 -4.78 4.09 2.27
N SER A 336 -3.54 4.55 2.47
CA SER A 336 -2.53 3.82 3.24
C SER A 336 -3.02 3.33 4.60
N GLN A 337 -2.56 2.12 4.97
CA GLN A 337 -2.88 1.44 6.22
C GLN A 337 -4.37 1.08 6.40
N VAL A 338 -5.18 1.11 5.33
CA VAL A 338 -6.50 0.49 5.35
C VAL A 338 -6.38 -1.02 5.61
N GLY A 339 -7.24 -1.54 6.49
CA GLY A 339 -7.34 -2.96 6.77
C GLY A 339 -8.75 -3.47 6.52
N ILE A 340 -8.90 -4.45 5.62
CA ILE A 340 -10.18 -5.06 5.28
C ILE A 340 -10.17 -6.52 5.72
N ALA A 341 -11.01 -6.86 6.70
CA ALA A 341 -11.12 -8.23 7.19
C ALA A 341 -11.94 -9.12 6.25
N GLY A 342 -11.81 -10.44 6.46
CA GLY A 342 -12.20 -11.45 5.48
C GLY A 342 -13.68 -11.45 5.11
N SER A 343 -13.96 -11.88 3.88
CA SER A 343 -15.32 -12.03 3.32
C SER A 343 -16.17 -10.76 3.29
N SER A 344 -15.55 -9.58 3.40
CA SER A 344 -16.23 -8.30 3.23
C SER A 344 -16.34 -7.92 1.74
N THR A 345 -17.34 -7.11 1.42
CA THR A 345 -17.62 -6.67 0.05
C THR A 345 -17.70 -5.15 0.02
N LEU A 346 -16.97 -4.55 -0.91
CA LEU A 346 -17.04 -3.13 -1.25
C LEU A 346 -17.68 -3.01 -2.63
N GLY A 347 -18.66 -2.12 -2.76
CA GLY A 347 -19.23 -1.71 -4.04
C GLY A 347 -18.23 -0.93 -4.91
N HIS A 348 -18.71 -0.27 -5.95
CA HIS A 348 -17.86 0.54 -6.83
C HIS A 348 -17.63 1.96 -6.28
N HIS A 349 -16.49 2.57 -6.62
CA HIS A 349 -16.12 3.94 -6.25
C HIS A 349 -16.13 4.20 -4.73
N VAL A 350 -15.85 3.16 -3.93
CA VAL A 350 -15.70 3.29 -2.48
C VAL A 350 -14.36 3.98 -2.17
N ILE A 351 -14.38 4.94 -1.25
CA ILE A 351 -13.19 5.61 -0.75
C ILE A 351 -13.02 5.26 0.73
N LEU A 352 -11.98 4.49 1.04
CA LEU A 352 -11.53 4.25 2.42
C LEU A 352 -10.28 5.09 2.66
N ALA A 353 -10.40 6.16 3.45
CA ALA A 353 -9.28 7.02 3.80
C ALA A 353 -8.29 6.33 4.76
N GLY A 354 -7.16 7.00 5.01
CA GLY A 354 -6.04 6.38 5.72
C GLY A 354 -6.42 5.76 7.06
N GLN A 355 -5.89 4.57 7.34
CA GLN A 355 -6.14 3.80 8.56
C GLN A 355 -7.61 3.43 8.83
N VAL A 356 -8.47 3.38 7.80
CA VAL A 356 -9.81 2.81 7.97
C VAL A 356 -9.73 1.31 8.21
N GLY A 357 -10.47 0.82 9.20
CA GLY A 357 -10.62 -0.60 9.51
C GLY A 357 -12.02 -1.10 9.17
N VAL A 358 -12.12 -2.20 8.42
CA VAL A 358 -13.38 -2.85 8.05
C VAL A 358 -13.47 -4.21 8.71
N LYS A 359 -14.55 -4.45 9.46
CA LYS A 359 -14.86 -5.73 10.09
C LYS A 359 -15.13 -6.82 9.04
N ASP A 360 -14.97 -8.08 9.40
CA ASP A 360 -15.31 -9.25 8.60
C ASP A 360 -16.80 -9.29 8.25
N HIS A 361 -17.11 -9.85 7.08
CA HIS A 361 -18.49 -10.04 6.57
C HIS A 361 -19.33 -8.76 6.45
N VAL A 362 -18.68 -7.60 6.31
CA VAL A 362 -19.36 -6.32 6.11
C VAL A 362 -19.60 -6.06 4.62
N GLN A 363 -20.76 -5.51 4.30
CA GLN A 363 -21.11 -5.01 2.97
C GLN A 363 -21.09 -3.48 2.97
N ILE A 364 -20.24 -2.89 2.14
CA ILE A 364 -20.16 -1.45 1.89
C ILE A 364 -20.74 -1.19 0.51
N GLY A 365 -21.82 -0.40 0.44
CA GLY A 365 -22.46 -0.05 -0.82
C GLY A 365 -21.62 0.87 -1.70
N ASP A 366 -22.12 1.12 -2.91
CA ASP A 366 -21.46 1.96 -3.92
C ASP A 366 -21.28 3.41 -3.46
N ASN A 367 -20.23 4.07 -3.95
CA ASN A 367 -19.92 5.48 -3.73
C ASN A 367 -19.83 5.88 -2.24
N VAL A 368 -19.53 4.93 -1.36
CA VAL A 368 -19.37 5.21 0.07
C VAL A 368 -18.01 5.85 0.32
N VAL A 369 -17.98 6.86 1.18
CA VAL A 369 -16.75 7.48 1.69
C VAL A 369 -16.63 7.22 3.19
N VAL A 370 -15.50 6.68 3.63
CA VAL A 370 -15.15 6.56 5.04
C VAL A 370 -13.90 7.39 5.30
N GLY A 371 -14.05 8.43 6.12
CA GLY A 371 -12.97 9.32 6.54
C GLY A 371 -11.91 8.61 7.38
N ALA A 372 -10.74 9.24 7.51
CA ALA A 372 -9.54 8.64 8.09
C ALA A 372 -9.79 8.11 9.50
N GLN A 373 -9.17 6.97 9.84
CA GLN A 373 -9.32 6.27 11.12
C GLN A 373 -10.78 5.89 11.44
N GLY A 374 -11.62 5.69 10.41
CA GLY A 374 -12.99 5.19 10.57
C GLY A 374 -13.03 3.68 10.83
N GLY A 375 -13.94 3.25 11.70
CA GLY A 375 -14.18 1.84 12.00
C GLY A 375 -15.53 1.37 11.45
N VAL A 376 -15.51 0.51 10.44
CA VAL A 376 -16.73 -0.04 9.82
C VAL A 376 -17.10 -1.37 10.48
N SER A 377 -18.05 -1.33 11.40
CA SER A 377 -18.51 -2.50 12.17
C SER A 377 -19.82 -3.13 11.66
N LYS A 378 -20.52 -2.45 10.74
CA LYS A 378 -21.82 -2.83 10.18
C LYS A 378 -21.88 -2.44 8.71
N ASN A 379 -22.83 -3.03 7.99
CA ASN A 379 -23.07 -2.69 6.59
C ASN A 379 -23.37 -1.21 6.42
N LEU A 380 -22.83 -0.63 5.36
CA LEU A 380 -23.02 0.77 4.99
C LEU A 380 -23.84 0.85 3.70
N PRO A 381 -25.00 1.55 3.69
CA PRO A 381 -25.74 1.79 2.46
C PRO A 381 -24.94 2.63 1.45
N PRO A 382 -25.28 2.54 0.15
CA PRO A 382 -24.61 3.30 -0.91
C PRO A 382 -24.76 4.82 -0.71
N ASN A 383 -23.83 5.58 -1.29
CA ASN A 383 -23.74 7.05 -1.27
C ASN A 383 -23.60 7.66 0.14
N GLY A 384 -23.24 6.86 1.14
CA GLY A 384 -23.02 7.32 2.51
C GLY A 384 -21.64 7.96 2.70
N VAL A 385 -21.57 9.01 3.52
CA VAL A 385 -20.32 9.61 3.99
C VAL A 385 -20.20 9.41 5.49
N TYR A 386 -19.17 8.70 5.92
CA TYR A 386 -18.89 8.36 7.30
C TYR A 386 -17.57 8.97 7.71
N TRP A 387 -17.43 9.32 8.98
CA TRP A 387 -16.23 9.95 9.51
C TRP A 387 -15.59 9.12 10.61
N GLY A 388 -14.27 9.15 10.70
CA GLY A 388 -13.50 8.54 11.77
C GLY A 388 -13.13 9.56 12.84
N THR A 389 -11.86 9.56 13.26
CA THR A 389 -11.40 10.38 14.38
C THR A 389 -10.76 11.68 13.88
N PRO A 390 -11.28 12.87 14.23
CA PRO A 390 -10.62 14.13 13.94
C PRO A 390 -9.52 14.45 14.95
N ALA A 391 -8.55 15.28 14.55
CA ALA A 391 -7.62 15.88 15.49
C ALA A 391 -8.34 16.92 16.36
N ILE A 392 -8.28 16.76 17.68
CA ILE A 392 -8.91 17.65 18.67
C ILE A 392 -7.83 18.11 19.67
N PRO A 393 -7.83 19.38 20.13
CA PRO A 393 -6.91 19.83 21.17
C PRO A 393 -6.92 18.91 22.40
N HIS A 394 -5.74 18.55 22.90
CA HIS A 394 -5.57 17.52 23.93
C HIS A 394 -6.48 17.71 25.16
N ARG A 395 -6.62 18.94 25.66
CA ARG A 395 -7.47 19.23 26.83
C ARG A 395 -8.96 18.99 26.56
N GLU A 396 -9.44 19.38 25.40
CA GLU A 396 -10.83 19.16 24.98
C GLU A 396 -11.10 17.66 24.81
N TRP A 397 -10.16 16.93 24.20
CA TRP A 397 -10.27 15.49 24.05
C TRP A 397 -10.37 14.75 25.39
N LEU A 398 -9.53 15.10 26.38
CA LEU A 398 -9.62 14.51 27.73
C LEU A 398 -10.96 14.79 28.41
N GLN A 399 -11.56 15.96 28.20
CA GLN A 399 -12.88 16.29 28.72
C GLN A 399 -13.96 15.43 28.06
N VAL A 400 -13.93 15.31 26.73
CA VAL A 400 -14.85 14.44 25.98
C VAL A 400 -14.74 12.99 26.44
N LEU A 401 -13.51 12.47 26.60
CA LEU A 401 -13.28 11.11 27.11
C LEU A 401 -13.85 10.90 28.52
N ALA A 402 -13.67 11.86 29.43
CA ALA A 402 -14.22 11.76 30.78
C ALA A 402 -15.75 11.67 30.79
N HIS A 403 -16.42 12.38 29.86
CA HIS A 403 -17.87 12.30 29.70
C HIS A 403 -18.32 10.98 29.06
N LEU A 404 -17.58 10.46 28.08
CA LEU A 404 -17.84 9.16 27.46
C LEU A 404 -17.87 8.01 28.48
N TYR A 405 -16.93 7.96 29.42
CA TYR A 405 -16.94 6.94 30.48
C TYR A 405 -18.13 7.07 31.45
N LYS A 406 -18.70 8.28 31.61
CA LYS A 406 -19.85 8.56 32.46
C LYS A 406 -21.19 8.51 31.72
N LEU A 407 -21.18 8.26 30.41
CA LEU A 407 -22.38 8.27 29.57
C LEU A 407 -23.48 7.32 30.09
N PRO A 408 -23.19 6.10 30.60
CA PRO A 408 -24.22 5.24 31.16
C PRO A 408 -24.90 5.81 32.42
N GLU A 409 -24.14 6.49 33.29
CA GLU A 409 -24.69 7.15 34.48
C GLU A 409 -25.54 8.36 34.11
N LEU A 410 -25.08 9.14 33.13
CA LEU A 410 -25.83 10.26 32.59
C LEU A 410 -27.16 9.81 31.97
N ALA A 411 -27.17 8.72 31.20
CA ALA A 411 -28.38 8.15 30.61
C ALA A 411 -29.41 7.76 31.69
N LYS A 412 -28.98 7.03 32.73
CA LYS A 412 -29.84 6.68 33.88
C LYS A 412 -30.43 7.91 34.55
N ARG A 413 -29.61 8.95 34.74
CA ARG A 413 -30.06 10.19 35.39
C ARG A 413 -31.10 10.93 34.53
N VAL A 414 -30.98 10.88 33.21
CA VAL A 414 -31.99 11.43 32.28
C VAL A 414 -33.29 10.64 32.39
N ASP A 415 -33.24 9.31 32.36
CA ASP A 415 -34.44 8.46 32.50
C ASP A 415 -35.20 8.73 33.81
N GLU A 416 -34.47 8.86 34.93
CA GLU A 416 -35.05 9.20 36.24
C GLU A 416 -35.71 10.59 36.25
N LEU A 417 -35.10 11.58 35.59
CA LEU A 417 -35.66 12.92 35.48
C LEU A 417 -36.92 12.93 34.62
N GLU A 418 -36.92 12.22 33.48
CA GLU A 418 -38.09 12.08 32.61
C GLU A 418 -39.26 11.41 33.34
N LYS A 419 -38.99 10.36 34.11
CA LYS A 419 -40.01 9.68 34.91
C LYS A 419 -40.66 10.64 35.91
N ARG A 420 -39.86 11.40 36.65
CA ARG A 420 -40.36 12.39 37.63
C ARG A 420 -41.16 13.52 36.99
N LEU A 421 -40.85 13.87 35.75
CA LEU A 421 -41.59 14.87 34.97
C LEU A 421 -42.94 14.35 34.47
N ARG A 422 -43.06 13.06 34.14
CA ARG A 422 -44.34 12.44 33.73
C ARG A 422 -45.30 12.18 34.90
N GLU A 423 -44.77 12.06 36.11
CA GLU A 423 -45.54 11.86 37.35
C GLU A 423 -46.04 13.18 37.96
N ARG A 424 -45.68 14.32 37.37
CA ARG A 424 -46.21 15.66 37.67
C ARG A 424 -47.21 16.07 36.61
#